data_AF-A0A7V8WWT8-F1
#
_entry.id   AF-A0A7V8WWT8-F1
#
_cell.length_a   1.000
_cell.length_b   1.000
_cell.length_c   1.000
_cell.angle_alpha   90.00
_cell.angle_beta   90.00
_cell.angle_gamma   90.00
#
_symmetry.space_group_name_H-M   'P 1'
#
loop_
_entity.id
_entity.type
_entity.pdbx_description
1 polymer ?
#
loop_
_entity_poly.entity_id
_entity_poly.type
_entity_poly.pdbx_seq_one_letter_code
_entity_poly.pdbx_strand_id
1 'polypeptide(L)'
;MQRTTLLPLLGLTGLLAACGGSSTDASSTTSSSATVVVEPVIDPGDGGDYGPVIDPAEFVDVIDNPYLPLTAGSRWVYEGDDGNGLERIEVVVTGDRRQVMGVSTWIVQDTVTVDGVVVEDTFDYFAQDREGNVWYFGEDSREFEDGVAVNAEGSWEGGIDGALPGIAMPADPRVGDSYRQEFDPGNAEDLGEILDVGVSRATATADHTDVVVTEDWSPLAPEIVEEKWYARGVGNVRSTHTAGETGTVELVEFTPGV
;
A
#
# COMPACT_ATOMS: atom_id res chain seq x y z
N MET A 1 2.86 -29.53 -22.03
CA MET A 1 2.10 -28.31 -21.72
C MET A 1 2.40 -27.97 -20.27
N GLN A 2 3.50 -27.24 -20.05
CA GLN A 2 3.80 -26.68 -18.75
C GLN A 2 2.89 -25.46 -18.59
N ARG A 3 2.08 -25.45 -17.54
CA ARG A 3 1.40 -24.25 -17.07
C ARG A 3 2.48 -23.37 -16.44
N THR A 4 2.79 -22.27 -17.09
CA THR A 4 3.56 -21.19 -16.48
C THR A 4 2.62 -20.52 -15.49
N THR A 5 2.83 -20.74 -14.20
CA THR A 5 2.20 -19.93 -13.16
C THR A 5 2.88 -18.58 -13.23
N LEU A 6 2.18 -17.55 -13.73
CA LEU A 6 2.60 -16.17 -13.50
C LEU A 6 2.33 -15.89 -12.02
N LEU A 7 3.35 -15.45 -11.29
CA LEU A 7 3.14 -14.78 -10.00
C LEU A 7 2.54 -13.41 -10.32
N PRO A 8 1.50 -12.96 -9.58
CA PRO A 8 0.95 -11.63 -9.78
C PRO A 8 2.03 -10.58 -9.50
N LEU A 9 2.04 -9.54 -10.31
CA LEU A 9 2.86 -8.36 -10.09
C LEU A 9 2.27 -7.57 -8.93
N LEU A 10 3.04 -7.42 -7.85
CA LEU A 10 2.75 -6.49 -6.78
C LEU A 10 3.10 -5.08 -7.27
N GLY A 11 2.10 -4.38 -7.81
CA GLY A 11 2.15 -2.94 -8.04
C GLY A 11 2.06 -2.17 -6.73
N LEU A 12 2.16 -0.85 -6.80
CA LEU A 12 2.36 0.09 -5.69
C LEU A 12 1.16 0.28 -4.74
N THR A 13 0.16 -0.57 -4.83
CA THR A 13 -0.96 -0.71 -3.90
C THR A 13 -0.53 -1.64 -2.77
N GLY A 14 -1.08 -1.45 -1.57
CA GLY A 14 -0.82 -2.35 -0.44
C GLY A 14 -0.99 -3.81 -0.84
N LEU A 15 -0.24 -4.67 -0.17
CA LEU A 15 -0.16 -6.12 -0.39
C LEU A 15 -1.49 -6.83 -0.69
N LEU A 16 -1.46 -7.90 -1.50
CA LEU A 16 -1.58 -9.31 -1.05
C LEU A 16 -1.86 -10.28 -2.20
N ALA A 17 -0.87 -11.11 -2.54
CA ALA A 17 -1.07 -12.32 -3.33
C ALA A 17 -0.96 -13.57 -2.44
N ALA A 18 -2.10 -14.04 -1.94
CA ALA A 18 -2.20 -15.28 -1.18
C ALA A 18 -2.02 -16.52 -2.08
N CYS A 19 -0.89 -17.23 -1.95
CA CYS A 19 -0.71 -18.52 -2.63
C CYS A 19 -1.47 -19.67 -1.92
N GLY A 20 -2.61 -20.08 -2.47
CA GLY A 20 -3.36 -21.27 -2.07
C GLY A 20 -2.69 -22.60 -2.51
N GLY A 21 -2.19 -23.38 -1.55
CA GLY A 21 -1.64 -24.73 -1.78
C GLY A 21 -2.42 -25.84 -1.07
N SER A 22 -3.13 -26.69 -1.83
CA SER A 22 -3.78 -27.90 -1.31
C SER A 22 -2.81 -29.08 -1.18
N SER A 23 -2.82 -29.72 0.00
CA SER A 23 -1.90 -30.77 0.47
C SER A 23 -2.31 -32.22 0.15
N THR A 24 -1.32 -33.12 -0.01
CA THR A 24 -1.30 -34.55 0.41
C THR A 24 0.12 -35.11 0.12
N ASP A 25 0.83 -35.90 0.93
CA ASP A 25 0.57 -36.60 2.19
C ASP A 25 1.90 -37.05 2.86
N ALA A 26 1.86 -37.19 4.20
CA ALA A 26 2.68 -37.97 5.15
C ALA A 26 4.22 -38.14 5.03
N SER A 27 4.96 -37.72 6.07
CA SER A 27 5.69 -38.67 6.96
C SER A 27 6.20 -38.03 8.27
N SER A 28 6.10 -38.80 9.34
CA SER A 28 6.37 -38.45 10.75
C SER A 28 7.84 -38.20 11.09
N THR A 29 8.15 -37.20 11.92
CA THR A 29 9.18 -37.27 12.98
C THR A 29 8.89 -36.23 14.06
N THR A 30 8.83 -36.67 15.32
CA THR A 30 8.78 -35.85 16.52
C THR A 30 9.99 -34.92 16.64
N SER A 31 9.75 -33.61 16.73
CA SER A 31 10.74 -32.65 17.22
C SER A 31 10.07 -31.62 18.12
N SER A 32 10.72 -31.34 19.25
CA SER A 32 10.28 -30.39 20.27
C SER A 32 10.06 -29.03 19.64
N SER A 33 8.82 -28.54 19.70
CA SER A 33 8.43 -27.22 19.22
C SER A 33 9.07 -26.18 20.16
N ALA A 34 10.24 -25.68 19.78
CA ALA A 34 10.65 -24.36 20.19
C ALA A 34 9.79 -23.42 19.34
N THR A 35 8.84 -22.74 19.99
CA THR A 35 8.18 -21.58 19.39
C THR A 35 9.29 -20.58 19.10
N VAL A 36 9.72 -20.50 17.85
CA VAL A 36 10.48 -19.35 17.37
C VAL A 36 9.47 -18.23 17.41
N VAL A 37 9.52 -17.43 18.48
CA VAL A 37 8.86 -16.13 18.48
C VAL A 37 9.71 -15.31 17.51
N VAL A 38 9.26 -15.23 16.26
CA VAL A 38 9.83 -14.27 15.33
C VAL A 38 9.32 -12.93 15.85
N GLU A 39 10.23 -12.11 16.37
CA GLU A 39 9.87 -10.74 16.74
C GLU A 39 9.32 -10.03 15.50
N PRO A 40 8.24 -9.25 15.62
CA PRO A 40 7.71 -8.50 14.49
C PRO A 40 8.78 -7.56 13.94
N VAL A 41 8.83 -7.42 12.62
CA VAL A 41 9.76 -6.48 11.95
C VAL A 41 9.35 -5.04 12.28
N ILE A 42 8.03 -4.77 12.24
CA ILE A 42 7.43 -3.49 12.64
C ILE A 42 6.41 -3.76 13.77
N ASP A 43 6.53 -3.02 14.88
CA ASP A 43 5.59 -3.07 16.01
C ASP A 43 4.99 -1.67 16.27
N PRO A 44 3.69 -1.45 15.98
CA PRO A 44 3.02 -0.17 16.22
C PRO A 44 2.78 0.12 17.72
N GLY A 45 3.13 -0.82 18.62
CA GLY A 45 3.00 -0.65 20.07
C GLY A 45 1.56 -0.78 20.58
N ASP A 46 0.64 -1.27 19.75
CA ASP A 46 -0.77 -1.48 20.11
C ASP A 46 -1.04 -2.84 20.79
N GLY A 47 -0.02 -3.71 20.88
CA GLY A 47 -0.15 -5.04 21.46
C GLY A 47 -1.14 -5.96 20.72
N GLY A 48 -1.46 -5.64 19.46
CA GLY A 48 -2.47 -6.32 18.66
C GLY A 48 -3.91 -5.89 18.93
N ASP A 49 -4.15 -4.91 19.81
CA ASP A 49 -5.49 -4.38 20.12
C ASP A 49 -5.77 -3.13 19.29
N TYR A 50 -5.86 -3.31 17.96
CA TYR A 50 -6.14 -2.22 17.04
C TYR A 50 -7.64 -1.91 16.98
N GLY A 51 -7.99 -0.64 17.21
CA GLY A 51 -9.38 -0.19 17.29
C GLY A 51 -9.51 1.32 17.20
N PRO A 52 -9.15 1.96 16.06
CA PRO A 52 -9.30 3.40 15.90
C PRO A 52 -10.78 3.81 16.01
N VAL A 53 -11.02 4.94 16.66
CA VAL A 53 -12.37 5.52 16.75
C VAL A 53 -12.59 6.44 15.56
N ILE A 54 -13.46 6.02 14.64
CA ILE A 54 -13.84 6.82 13.47
C ILE A 54 -15.07 7.67 13.82
N ASP A 55 -14.85 8.98 13.98
CA ASP A 55 -15.92 9.98 14.01
C ASP A 55 -15.94 10.70 12.66
N PRO A 56 -16.98 10.50 11.81
CA PRO A 56 -17.08 11.19 10.52
C PRO A 56 -17.04 12.70 10.64
N ALA A 57 -17.42 13.25 11.79
CA ALA A 57 -17.32 14.69 12.02
C ALA A 57 -15.87 15.17 12.02
N GLU A 58 -14.87 14.34 12.33
CA GLU A 58 -13.44 14.72 12.41
C GLU A 58 -12.68 14.67 11.09
N PHE A 59 -13.35 14.35 9.98
CA PHE A 59 -12.75 14.34 8.65
C PHE A 59 -13.00 15.64 7.88
N VAL A 60 -12.07 15.96 6.99
CA VAL A 60 -12.11 17.16 6.13
C VAL A 60 -12.29 16.77 4.66
N ASP A 61 -12.80 17.71 3.87
CA ASP A 61 -13.13 17.46 2.45
C ASP A 61 -11.89 17.41 1.53
N VAL A 62 -10.75 17.94 1.99
CA VAL A 62 -9.50 18.08 1.23
C VAL A 62 -8.39 17.29 1.91
N ILE A 63 -7.60 16.57 1.12
CA ILE A 63 -6.38 15.89 1.58
C ILE A 63 -5.19 16.75 1.16
N ASP A 64 -4.71 17.59 2.07
CA ASP A 64 -3.60 18.53 1.89
C ASP A 64 -2.36 18.18 2.73
N ASN A 65 -2.28 16.95 3.24
CA ASN A 65 -1.11 16.44 3.94
C ASN A 65 0.17 16.74 3.13
N PRO A 66 1.23 17.28 3.76
CA PRO A 66 2.42 17.72 3.03
C PRO A 66 3.14 16.62 2.25
N TYR A 67 3.03 15.36 2.67
CA TYR A 67 3.74 14.22 2.09
C TYR A 67 2.83 13.24 1.35
N LEU A 68 1.51 13.40 1.44
CA LEU A 68 0.53 12.66 0.64
C LEU A 68 -0.67 13.54 0.25
N PRO A 69 -0.46 14.59 -0.57
CA PRO A 69 -1.55 15.44 -1.03
C PRO A 69 -2.37 14.73 -2.12
N LEU A 70 -3.67 14.52 -1.89
CA LEU A 70 -4.57 13.83 -2.82
C LEU A 70 -5.65 14.80 -3.34
N THR A 71 -5.21 15.79 -4.11
CA THR A 71 -6.10 16.75 -4.78
C THR A 71 -6.75 16.09 -6.01
N ALA A 72 -8.05 16.32 -6.21
CA ALA A 72 -8.78 15.81 -7.38
C ALA A 72 -8.08 16.16 -8.70
N GLY A 73 -7.92 15.17 -9.57
CA GLY A 73 -7.21 15.28 -10.85
C GLY A 73 -5.69 15.21 -10.75
N SER A 74 -5.11 15.10 -9.55
CA SER A 74 -3.69 14.77 -9.42
C SER A 74 -3.42 13.41 -10.07
N ARG A 75 -2.29 13.32 -10.78
CA ARG A 75 -1.87 12.13 -11.51
C ARG A 75 -0.38 11.87 -11.31
N TRP A 76 -0.05 10.63 -11.02
CA TRP A 76 1.32 10.13 -10.95
C TRP A 76 1.51 9.02 -11.97
N VAL A 77 2.71 8.96 -12.52
CA VAL A 77 3.14 7.86 -13.36
C VAL A 77 4.47 7.36 -12.83
N TYR A 78 4.54 6.07 -12.56
CA TYR A 78 5.76 5.39 -12.17
C TYR A 78 6.17 4.39 -13.23
N GLU A 79 7.46 4.16 -13.36
CA GLU A 79 8.01 3.08 -14.19
C GLU A 79 9.10 2.33 -13.42
N GLY A 80 9.18 1.03 -13.65
CA GLY A 80 10.12 0.13 -13.01
C GLY A 80 10.31 -1.16 -13.77
N ASP A 81 11.31 -1.95 -13.35
CA ASP A 81 11.48 -3.33 -13.78
C ASP A 81 11.27 -4.20 -12.54
N ASP A 82 10.22 -5.01 -12.57
CA ASP A 82 9.81 -5.93 -11.50
C ASP A 82 10.47 -7.32 -11.64
N GLY A 83 11.34 -7.50 -12.64
CA GLY A 83 11.93 -8.77 -13.01
C GLY A 83 11.08 -9.62 -13.96
N ASN A 84 9.83 -9.23 -14.27
CA ASN A 84 8.95 -9.91 -15.24
C ASN A 84 8.68 -9.06 -16.49
N GLY A 85 8.88 -7.75 -16.44
CA GLY A 85 8.70 -6.86 -17.60
C GLY A 85 8.90 -5.38 -17.24
N LEU A 86 8.57 -4.51 -18.20
CA LEU A 86 8.46 -3.09 -17.89
C LEU A 86 7.12 -2.84 -17.21
N GLU A 87 7.18 -2.58 -15.91
CA GLU A 87 6.03 -2.16 -15.12
C GLU A 87 5.81 -0.65 -15.26
N ARG A 88 4.55 -0.28 -15.42
CA ARG A 88 4.08 1.10 -15.44
C ARG A 88 2.83 1.21 -14.59
N ILE A 89 2.85 2.18 -13.68
CA ILE A 89 1.78 2.41 -12.71
C ILE A 89 1.23 3.82 -12.94
N GLU A 90 -0.08 3.94 -13.08
CA GLU A 90 -0.76 5.23 -13.21
C GLU A 90 -1.74 5.41 -12.07
N VAL A 91 -1.49 6.42 -11.23
CA VAL A 91 -2.34 6.75 -10.08
C VAL A 91 -3.07 8.05 -10.35
N VAL A 92 -4.39 8.08 -10.19
CA VAL A 92 -5.24 9.25 -10.46
C VAL A 92 -6.25 9.47 -9.34
N VAL A 93 -6.29 10.68 -8.79
CA VAL A 93 -7.40 11.09 -7.92
C VAL A 93 -8.61 11.41 -8.80
N THR A 94 -9.57 10.50 -8.89
CA THR A 94 -10.66 10.52 -9.90
C THR A 94 -11.58 11.75 -9.83
N GLY A 95 -11.69 12.36 -8.64
CA GLY A 95 -12.66 13.41 -8.34
C GLY A 95 -13.98 12.87 -7.77
N ASP A 96 -14.18 11.56 -7.80
CA ASP A 96 -15.32 10.89 -7.20
C ASP A 96 -15.06 10.56 -5.72
N ARG A 97 -16.15 10.24 -5.00
CA ARG A 97 -16.13 9.94 -3.56
C ARG A 97 -16.93 8.69 -3.22
N ARG A 98 -16.50 7.99 -2.18
CA ARG A 98 -17.21 6.86 -1.57
C ARG A 98 -17.55 7.17 -0.11
N GLN A 99 -18.64 6.59 0.40
CA GLN A 99 -18.94 6.63 1.84
C GLN A 99 -18.46 5.33 2.47
N VAL A 100 -17.46 5.40 3.34
CA VAL A 100 -16.96 4.26 4.13
C VAL A 100 -17.04 4.62 5.61
N MET A 101 -17.69 3.78 6.42
CA MET A 101 -17.95 4.06 7.84
C MET A 101 -18.59 5.43 8.14
N GLY A 102 -19.31 6.01 7.17
CA GLY A 102 -19.91 7.35 7.27
C GLY A 102 -18.99 8.52 6.89
N VAL A 103 -17.69 8.27 6.68
CA VAL A 103 -16.72 9.24 6.18
C VAL A 103 -16.82 9.35 4.67
N SER A 104 -16.70 10.57 4.13
CA SER A 104 -16.62 10.80 2.69
C SER A 104 -15.18 10.69 2.21
N THR A 105 -14.82 9.56 1.64
CA THR A 105 -13.47 9.27 1.14
C THR A 105 -13.34 9.70 -0.32
N TRP A 106 -12.15 10.15 -0.71
CA TRP A 106 -11.76 10.32 -2.10
C TRP A 106 -11.44 8.98 -2.72
N ILE A 107 -11.84 8.80 -3.98
CA ILE A 107 -11.46 7.63 -4.78
C ILE A 107 -10.18 7.95 -5.53
N VAL A 108 -9.12 7.21 -5.24
CA VAL A 108 -7.88 7.18 -6.02
C VAL A 108 -7.90 5.90 -6.84
N GLN A 109 -7.60 6.01 -8.13
CA GLN A 109 -7.50 4.85 -9.01
C GLN A 109 -6.03 4.57 -9.28
N ASP A 110 -5.57 3.36 -8.98
CA ASP A 110 -4.26 2.84 -9.38
C ASP A 110 -4.46 1.80 -10.50
N THR A 111 -3.81 2.01 -11.63
CA THR A 111 -3.78 1.04 -12.73
C THR A 111 -2.35 0.58 -13.00
N VAL A 112 -2.12 -0.73 -12.85
CA VAL A 112 -0.82 -1.37 -13.08
C VAL A 112 -0.82 -2.04 -14.45
N THR A 113 0.24 -1.77 -15.22
CA THR A 113 0.43 -2.29 -16.57
C THR A 113 1.81 -2.91 -16.73
N VAL A 114 1.88 -4.10 -17.32
CA VAL A 114 3.14 -4.81 -17.62
C VAL A 114 3.25 -5.01 -19.11
N ASP A 115 4.34 -4.53 -19.70
CA ASP A 115 4.57 -4.59 -21.16
C ASP A 115 3.37 -4.05 -21.98
N GLY A 116 2.64 -3.08 -21.42
CA GLY A 116 1.46 -2.47 -22.04
C GLY A 116 0.13 -3.20 -21.83
N VAL A 117 0.09 -4.25 -21.00
CA VAL A 117 -1.14 -4.98 -20.63
C VAL A 117 -1.52 -4.67 -19.19
N VAL A 118 -2.78 -4.28 -18.95
CA VAL A 118 -3.30 -4.08 -17.59
C VAL A 118 -3.29 -5.42 -16.84
N VAL A 119 -2.66 -5.43 -15.67
CA VAL A 119 -2.62 -6.59 -14.78
C VAL A 119 -3.40 -6.35 -13.49
N GLU A 120 -3.57 -5.08 -13.10
CA GLU A 120 -4.37 -4.69 -11.93
C GLU A 120 -5.05 -3.33 -12.17
N ASP A 121 -6.27 -3.18 -11.64
CA ASP A 121 -6.98 -1.90 -11.53
C ASP A 121 -7.66 -1.83 -10.16
N THR A 122 -7.28 -0.83 -9.37
CA THR A 122 -7.66 -0.70 -7.96
C THR A 122 -8.29 0.66 -7.70
N PHE A 123 -9.38 0.67 -6.93
CA PHE A 123 -10.01 1.90 -6.42
C PHE A 123 -9.83 2.00 -4.91
N ASP A 124 -8.91 2.86 -4.50
CA ASP A 124 -8.55 3.13 -3.12
C ASP A 124 -9.40 4.24 -2.50
N TYR A 125 -9.68 4.12 -1.21
CA TYR A 125 -10.51 5.06 -0.46
C TYR A 125 -9.71 5.80 0.60
N PHE A 126 -9.41 7.09 0.37
CA PHE A 126 -8.64 7.91 1.31
C PHE A 126 -9.46 9.03 1.93
N ALA A 127 -9.18 9.39 3.18
CA ALA A 127 -9.69 10.63 3.79
C ALA A 127 -8.64 11.24 4.72
N GLN A 128 -8.72 12.55 4.96
CA GLN A 128 -7.86 13.22 5.93
C GLN A 128 -8.67 13.64 7.15
N ASP A 129 -8.13 13.42 8.33
CA ASP A 129 -8.70 13.95 9.57
C ASP A 129 -8.31 15.42 9.82
N ARG A 130 -8.88 16.04 10.86
CA ARG A 130 -8.55 17.41 11.25
C ARG A 130 -7.15 17.59 11.84
N GLU A 131 -6.51 16.52 12.26
CA GLU A 131 -5.13 16.56 12.76
C GLU A 131 -4.13 16.57 11.59
N GLY A 132 -4.56 16.12 10.41
CA GLY A 132 -3.79 16.09 9.17
C GLY A 132 -3.32 14.69 8.77
N ASN A 133 -3.76 13.64 9.47
CA ASN A 133 -3.41 12.27 9.11
C ASN A 133 -4.22 11.86 7.88
N VAL A 134 -3.56 11.23 6.91
CA VAL A 134 -4.24 10.59 5.78
C VAL A 134 -4.54 9.15 6.18
N TRP A 135 -5.83 8.82 6.15
CA TRP A 135 -6.37 7.52 6.47
C TRP A 135 -6.68 6.74 5.19
N TYR A 136 -6.43 5.44 5.25
CA TYR A 136 -6.80 4.49 4.21
C TYR A 136 -7.97 3.63 4.67
N PHE A 137 -9.07 3.66 3.93
CA PHE A 137 -10.35 3.06 4.30
C PHE A 137 -10.68 1.76 3.56
N GLY A 138 -9.81 1.35 2.63
CA GLY A 138 -9.96 0.12 1.86
C GLY A 138 -9.90 0.34 0.36
N GLU A 139 -10.14 -0.73 -0.36
CA GLU A 139 -9.99 -0.84 -1.81
C GLU A 139 -11.00 -1.79 -2.46
N ASP A 140 -11.30 -1.52 -3.74
CA ASP A 140 -11.86 -2.50 -4.68
C ASP A 140 -10.80 -2.78 -5.74
N SER A 141 -10.03 -3.84 -5.54
CA SER A 141 -8.94 -4.28 -6.41
C SER A 141 -9.40 -5.40 -7.35
N ARG A 142 -8.90 -5.38 -8.58
CA ARG A 142 -9.16 -6.39 -9.62
C ARG A 142 -7.87 -6.76 -10.34
N GLU A 143 -7.47 -8.03 -10.29
CA GLU A 143 -6.43 -8.52 -11.18
C GLU A 143 -6.99 -8.99 -12.52
N PHE A 144 -6.18 -8.86 -13.57
CA PHE A 144 -6.54 -9.15 -14.95
C PHE A 144 -5.60 -10.18 -15.58
N GLU A 145 -6.19 -11.16 -16.28
CA GLU A 145 -5.47 -12.04 -17.20
C GLU A 145 -6.10 -11.94 -18.59
N ASP A 146 -5.28 -11.75 -19.63
CA ASP A 146 -5.73 -11.61 -21.02
C ASP A 146 -6.84 -10.53 -21.20
N GLY A 147 -6.79 -9.47 -20.39
CA GLY A 147 -7.76 -8.37 -20.40
C GLY A 147 -9.12 -8.70 -19.76
N VAL A 148 -9.21 -9.79 -19.01
CA VAL A 148 -10.40 -10.20 -18.25
C VAL A 148 -10.09 -10.17 -16.77
N ALA A 149 -10.95 -9.53 -15.96
CA ALA A 149 -10.81 -9.57 -14.51
C ALA A 149 -10.98 -11.01 -14.01
N VAL A 150 -10.00 -11.52 -13.27
CA VAL A 150 -9.96 -12.92 -12.81
C VAL A 150 -10.16 -13.09 -11.31
N ASN A 151 -9.77 -12.11 -10.50
CA ASN A 151 -9.95 -12.13 -9.05
C ASN A 151 -10.24 -10.71 -8.50
N ALA A 152 -10.48 -10.66 -7.20
CA ALA A 152 -10.64 -9.42 -6.43
C ALA A 152 -10.22 -9.66 -4.97
N GLU A 153 -9.23 -10.53 -4.77
CA GLU A 153 -8.84 -11.02 -3.44
C GLU A 153 -8.18 -9.92 -2.61
N GLY A 154 -7.55 -8.92 -3.23
CA GLY A 154 -7.05 -7.73 -2.55
C GLY A 154 -8.13 -6.74 -2.08
N SER A 155 -9.42 -6.97 -2.35
CA SER A 155 -10.46 -6.01 -1.92
C SER A 155 -10.80 -6.11 -0.43
N TRP A 156 -10.81 -4.99 0.27
CA TRP A 156 -11.32 -4.87 1.65
C TRP A 156 -11.95 -3.49 1.89
N GLU A 157 -12.81 -3.37 2.91
CA GLU A 157 -13.43 -2.09 3.26
C GLU A 157 -13.61 -1.96 4.76
N GLY A 158 -13.15 -0.84 5.34
CA GLY A 158 -13.31 -0.54 6.76
C GLY A 158 -14.77 -0.63 7.22
N GLY A 159 -14.99 -1.32 8.34
CA GLY A 159 -16.30 -1.55 8.93
C GLY A 159 -17.06 -2.75 8.36
N ILE A 160 -16.50 -3.45 7.36
CA ILE A 160 -17.03 -4.71 6.82
C ILE A 160 -16.22 -5.88 7.39
N ASP A 161 -16.90 -6.93 7.85
CA ASP A 161 -16.32 -8.19 8.34
C ASP A 161 -15.19 -8.09 9.40
N GLY A 162 -15.06 -6.93 10.04
CA GLY A 162 -14.05 -6.68 11.09
C GLY A 162 -12.85 -5.87 10.60
N ALA A 163 -12.78 -5.55 9.30
CA ALA A 163 -11.75 -4.69 8.75
C ALA A 163 -11.82 -3.27 9.34
N LEU A 164 -10.67 -2.65 9.57
CA LEU A 164 -10.53 -1.31 10.15
C LEU A 164 -9.57 -0.47 9.28
N PRO A 165 -9.87 0.82 9.10
CA PRO A 165 -8.99 1.72 8.35
C PRO A 165 -7.69 1.97 9.13
N GLY A 166 -6.61 2.25 8.41
CA GLY A 166 -5.32 2.63 8.96
C GLY A 166 -4.82 4.00 8.49
N ILE A 167 -3.56 4.30 8.79
CA ILE A 167 -2.87 5.54 8.41
C ILE A 167 -2.03 5.28 7.17
N ALA A 168 -2.32 5.98 6.08
CA ALA A 168 -1.47 6.00 4.89
C ALA A 168 -0.26 6.94 5.06
N MET A 169 -0.47 8.08 5.74
CA MET A 169 0.59 9.05 6.04
C MET A 169 0.24 9.86 7.29
N PRO A 170 1.08 9.83 8.34
CA PRO A 170 0.88 10.65 9.53
C PRO A 170 0.89 12.16 9.24
N ALA A 171 0.22 12.94 10.07
CA ALA A 171 0.20 14.40 9.99
C ALA A 171 1.59 15.04 10.25
N ASP A 172 2.33 14.47 11.19
CA ASP A 172 3.66 14.91 11.63
C ASP A 172 4.58 13.69 11.74
N PRO A 173 5.09 13.15 10.62
CA PRO A 173 5.95 11.96 10.62
C PRO A 173 7.22 12.20 11.45
N ARG A 174 7.57 11.25 12.33
CA ARG A 174 8.83 11.26 13.08
C ARG A 174 9.50 9.92 12.97
N VAL A 175 10.83 9.93 12.91
CA VAL A 175 11.64 8.70 12.85
C VAL A 175 11.28 7.77 14.01
N GLY A 176 10.98 6.52 13.69
CA GLY A 176 10.56 5.47 14.62
C GLY A 176 9.06 5.47 14.95
N ASP A 177 8.26 6.36 14.35
CA ASP A 177 6.80 6.22 14.39
C ASP A 177 6.42 5.00 13.54
N SER A 178 5.73 4.04 14.15
CA SER A 178 5.17 2.87 13.46
C SER A 178 3.65 2.91 13.55
N TYR A 179 2.97 2.48 12.49
CA TYR A 179 1.51 2.56 12.36
C TYR A 179 0.99 1.43 11.48
N ARG A 180 -0.29 1.11 11.62
CA ARG A 180 -0.99 0.24 10.67
C ARG A 180 -1.48 1.07 9.49
N GLN A 181 -1.23 0.59 8.29
CA GLN A 181 -1.85 1.09 7.06
C GLN A 181 -3.21 0.42 6.85
N GLU A 182 -3.31 -0.85 7.24
CA GLU A 182 -4.49 -1.70 7.03
C GLU A 182 -4.71 -2.64 8.20
N PHE A 183 -5.95 -3.08 8.40
CA PHE A 183 -6.26 -4.09 9.40
C PHE A 183 -7.53 -4.88 9.06
N ASP A 184 -7.34 -6.03 8.43
CA ASP A 184 -8.32 -7.07 8.16
C ASP A 184 -7.65 -8.43 8.41
N PRO A 185 -7.87 -9.06 9.58
CA PRO A 185 -7.11 -10.22 10.01
C PRO A 185 -7.09 -11.39 9.02
N GLY A 186 -5.89 -11.77 8.58
CA GLY A 186 -5.65 -12.83 7.60
C GLY A 186 -5.93 -12.45 6.14
N ASN A 187 -6.28 -11.18 5.89
CA ASN A 187 -6.61 -10.68 4.56
C ASN A 187 -5.77 -9.45 4.16
N ALA A 188 -5.61 -8.46 5.05
CA ALA A 188 -4.95 -7.18 4.78
C ALA A 188 -4.35 -6.61 6.09
N GLU A 189 -3.03 -6.63 6.30
CA GLU A 189 -2.43 -6.31 7.61
C GLU A 189 -1.19 -5.41 7.52
N ASP A 190 -1.12 -4.52 6.54
CA ASP A 190 0.07 -3.72 6.27
C ASP A 190 0.39 -2.71 7.38
N LEU A 191 1.69 -2.56 7.65
CA LEU A 191 2.26 -1.64 8.63
C LEU A 191 3.36 -0.81 7.99
N GLY A 192 3.45 0.45 8.43
CA GLY A 192 4.51 1.38 8.07
C GLY A 192 5.36 1.77 9.28
N GLU A 193 6.65 2.03 9.06
CA GLU A 193 7.56 2.71 9.99
C GLU A 193 8.25 3.88 9.30
N ILE A 194 8.33 5.03 9.96
CA ILE A 194 9.09 6.18 9.46
C ILE A 194 10.59 5.98 9.72
N LEU A 195 11.39 5.83 8.66
CA LEU A 195 12.84 5.64 8.73
C LEU A 195 13.61 6.97 8.80
N ASP A 196 13.23 7.93 7.95
CA ASP A 196 13.90 9.23 7.83
C ASP A 196 12.88 10.34 7.58
N VAL A 197 13.19 11.57 8.01
CA VAL A 197 12.40 12.77 7.72
C VAL A 197 13.31 13.93 7.33
N GLY A 198 12.86 14.76 6.39
CA GLY A 198 13.57 15.97 5.98
C GLY A 198 14.86 15.71 5.17
N VAL A 199 15.03 14.50 4.64
CA VAL A 199 16.24 14.12 3.88
C VAL A 199 16.15 14.58 2.42
N SER A 200 17.30 14.63 1.74
CA SER A 200 17.35 14.80 0.28
C SER A 200 17.52 13.44 -0.40
N ARG A 201 16.72 13.18 -1.43
CA ARG A 201 16.78 11.95 -2.24
C ARG A 201 16.70 12.30 -3.71
N ALA A 202 17.35 11.52 -4.56
CA ALA A 202 17.34 11.70 -6.01
C ALA A 202 16.64 10.52 -6.68
N THR A 203 15.74 10.82 -7.60
CA THR A 203 15.13 9.88 -8.54
C THR A 203 15.74 10.08 -9.93
N ALA A 204 15.42 9.23 -10.89
CA ALA A 204 15.87 9.39 -12.27
C ALA A 204 15.45 10.73 -12.90
N THR A 205 14.33 11.32 -12.47
CA THR A 205 13.73 12.51 -13.08
C THR A 205 13.94 13.80 -12.28
N ALA A 206 14.18 13.72 -10.97
CA ALA A 206 14.33 14.89 -10.12
C ALA A 206 15.11 14.62 -8.82
N ASP A 207 15.75 15.69 -8.32
CA ASP A 207 16.23 15.78 -6.94
C ASP A 207 15.12 16.32 -6.04
N HIS A 208 14.83 15.60 -4.96
CA HIS A 208 13.82 15.97 -3.97
C HIS A 208 14.48 16.38 -2.66
N THR A 209 14.01 17.47 -2.08
CA THR A 209 14.37 17.94 -0.74
C THR A 209 13.15 17.85 0.16
N ASP A 210 13.35 17.60 1.45
CA ASP A 210 12.26 17.37 2.41
C ASP A 210 11.45 16.13 2.03
N VAL A 211 12.12 14.98 2.12
CA VAL A 211 11.55 13.65 1.86
C VAL A 211 11.36 12.91 3.18
N VAL A 212 10.22 12.23 3.31
CA VAL A 212 9.97 11.20 4.32
C VAL A 212 10.25 9.84 3.71
N VAL A 213 10.97 8.97 4.43
CA VAL A 213 11.23 7.59 4.02
C VAL A 213 10.46 6.68 4.96
N THR A 214 9.71 5.73 4.41
CA THR A 214 9.00 4.70 5.17
C THR A 214 9.53 3.32 4.83
N GLU A 215 9.42 2.40 5.77
CA GLU A 215 9.46 0.96 5.54
C GLU A 215 8.04 0.42 5.68
N ASP A 216 7.59 -0.35 4.70
CA ASP A 216 6.28 -1.00 4.67
C ASP A 216 6.50 -2.52 4.79
N TRP A 217 5.70 -3.18 5.64
CA TRP A 217 5.81 -4.60 5.98
C TRP A 217 4.46 -5.18 6.41
N SER A 218 4.29 -6.49 6.24
CA SER A 218 3.09 -7.20 6.70
C SER A 218 3.42 -8.52 7.39
N PRO A 219 2.71 -8.88 8.47
CA PRO A 219 2.82 -10.19 9.08
C PRO A 219 2.34 -11.33 8.17
N LEU A 220 1.58 -11.02 7.11
CA LEU A 220 1.07 -12.00 6.15
C LEU A 220 2.14 -12.41 5.12
N ALA A 221 3.12 -11.54 4.86
CA ALA A 221 4.27 -11.80 3.98
C ALA A 221 5.57 -11.28 4.63
N PRO A 222 5.99 -11.86 5.77
CA PRO A 222 6.98 -11.26 6.66
C PRO A 222 8.40 -11.16 6.08
N GLU A 223 8.67 -11.86 4.98
CA GLU A 223 9.93 -11.82 4.24
C GLU A 223 10.01 -10.64 3.25
N ILE A 224 8.88 -10.04 2.89
CA ILE A 224 8.79 -8.94 1.93
C ILE A 224 8.84 -7.63 2.71
N VAL A 225 9.74 -6.74 2.30
CA VAL A 225 9.90 -5.41 2.89
C VAL A 225 10.08 -4.42 1.77
N GLU A 226 9.37 -3.30 1.84
CA GLU A 226 9.44 -2.23 0.86
C GLU A 226 9.85 -0.90 1.52
N GLU A 227 10.78 -0.16 0.90
CA GLU A 227 11.10 1.21 1.29
C GLU A 227 10.41 2.19 0.33
N LYS A 228 9.66 3.16 0.86
CA LYS A 228 8.97 4.21 0.08
C LYS A 228 9.50 5.60 0.40
N TRP A 229 9.60 6.45 -0.63
CA TRP A 229 10.03 7.84 -0.48
C TRP A 229 8.86 8.78 -0.81
N TYR A 230 8.50 9.64 0.13
CA TYR A 230 7.45 10.65 -0.02
C TYR A 230 8.05 12.05 -0.04
N ALA A 231 8.00 12.72 -1.20
CA ALA A 231 8.50 14.08 -1.35
C ALA A 231 7.40 15.11 -1.05
N ARG A 232 7.76 16.17 -0.31
CA ARG A 232 6.81 17.23 0.05
C ARG A 232 6.12 17.83 -1.18
N GLY A 233 4.79 17.87 -1.14
CA GLY A 233 3.93 18.45 -2.18
C GLY A 233 3.76 17.57 -3.42
N VAL A 234 4.43 16.41 -3.47
CA VAL A 234 4.36 15.47 -4.58
C VAL A 234 3.67 14.18 -4.14
N GLY A 235 4.02 13.62 -2.98
CA GLY A 235 3.57 12.26 -2.64
C GLY A 235 4.70 11.25 -2.80
N ASN A 236 4.34 9.99 -3.03
CA ASN A 236 5.32 8.95 -3.33
C ASN A 236 6.13 9.30 -4.59
N VAL A 237 7.44 9.14 -4.54
CA VAL A 237 8.35 9.39 -5.67
C VAL A 237 9.19 8.16 -6.04
N ARG A 238 9.21 7.15 -5.16
CA ARG A 238 9.93 5.90 -5.34
C ARG A 238 9.40 4.88 -4.35
N SER A 239 9.34 3.63 -4.79
CA SER A 239 9.25 2.49 -3.90
C SER A 239 10.21 1.39 -4.34
N THR A 240 10.75 0.63 -3.39
CA THR A 240 11.79 -0.35 -3.66
C THR A 240 11.70 -1.50 -2.68
N HIS A 241 11.59 -2.72 -3.20
CA HIS A 241 11.73 -3.92 -2.39
C HIS A 241 13.16 -4.03 -1.83
N THR A 242 13.29 -4.06 -0.51
CA THR A 242 14.57 -4.17 0.20
C THR A 242 14.83 -5.59 0.73
N ALA A 243 13.78 -6.41 0.85
CA ALA A 243 13.84 -7.82 1.18
C ALA A 243 12.69 -8.63 0.52
N GLY A 244 12.88 -9.95 0.40
CA GLY A 244 11.88 -10.91 -0.10
C GLY A 244 11.74 -10.92 -1.62
N GLU A 245 11.56 -9.74 -2.20
CA GLU A 245 11.36 -9.53 -3.63
C GLU A 245 12.40 -8.56 -4.21
N THR A 246 12.32 -8.34 -5.51
CA THR A 246 13.15 -7.36 -6.22
C THR A 246 12.26 -6.48 -7.06
N GLY A 247 12.51 -5.19 -7.06
CA GLY A 247 11.77 -4.25 -7.89
C GLY A 247 12.02 -2.84 -7.42
N THR A 248 11.97 -1.91 -8.34
CA THR A 248 11.96 -0.49 -8.03
C THR A 248 11.10 0.20 -9.05
N VAL A 249 10.10 0.93 -8.57
CA VAL A 249 9.37 1.90 -9.38
C VAL A 249 9.77 3.31 -8.95
N GLU A 250 10.02 4.17 -9.92
CA GLU A 250 10.32 5.58 -9.69
C GLU A 250 9.34 6.46 -10.45
N LEU A 251 9.02 7.61 -9.85
CA LEU A 251 8.15 8.60 -10.46
C LEU A 251 8.80 9.17 -11.72
N VAL A 252 8.13 9.00 -12.86
CA VAL A 252 8.54 9.58 -14.15
C VAL A 252 7.77 10.84 -14.50
N GLU A 253 6.54 10.98 -14.01
CA GLU A 253 5.69 12.15 -14.26
C GLU A 253 4.73 12.39 -13.10
N PHE A 254 4.64 13.65 -12.64
CA PHE A 254 3.59 14.11 -11.72
C PHE A 254 2.88 15.32 -12.31
N THR A 255 1.56 15.26 -12.33
CA THR A 255 0.68 16.37 -12.69
C THR A 255 -0.21 16.69 -11.49
N PRO A 256 -0.09 17.88 -10.86
CA PRO A 256 -0.95 18.25 -9.75
C PRO A 256 -2.38 18.51 -10.24
N GLY A 257 -3.36 18.12 -9.41
CA GLY A 257 -4.77 18.43 -9.58
C GLY A 257 -5.09 19.92 -9.43
N VAL A 258 -6.35 20.29 -9.72
CA VAL A 258 -6.85 21.67 -9.72
C VAL A 258 -8.09 21.86 -8.86
#